data_AF-A0A9W9JVM7-F1
#
_entry.id   AF-A0A9W9JVM7-F1
#
_cell.length_a   1.000
_cell.length_b   1.000
_cell.length_c   1.000
_cell.angle_alpha   90.00
_cell.angle_beta   90.00
_cell.angle_gamma   90.00
#
_symmetry.space_group_name_H-M   'P 1'
#
loop_
_entity.id
_entity.type
_entity.pdbx_description
1 polymer ?
#
loop_
_entity_poly.entity_id
_entity_poly.type
_entity_poly.pdbx_seq_one_letter_code
_entity_poly.pdbx_strand_id
1 'polypeptide(L)'
;MPPDGSSFTALNLPSTFALPQCMEYFTLPAGPNTDLWRKPPNGDTSTAPIVFTSLRHPFVVAEVTVSADWEMEWDQGGLVIFAGAAPQSFSDPPALAARRLNASRPPCKWVKAGMEFSSGTVNASSVSATADGADWCLSPLVQSPQGPVVNSLRIKLERIGHALWIWYQAPSGSPYSLSPGAVGTTWKKLREVTWFFYGVEDKFVHVGVYASRPTNIGRGQTMWDTMHGVSMDSTSSSGMSDGLVVEFEDLEIF
;
A
#
# COMPACT_ATOMS: atom_id res chain seq x y z
N MET A 1 20.71 4.91 -3.49
CA MET A 1 20.59 6.24 -2.84
C MET A 1 19.12 6.55 -2.77
N PRO A 2 18.59 6.90 -1.59
CA PRO A 2 17.18 7.24 -1.43
C PRO A 2 16.78 8.39 -2.37
N PRO A 3 15.57 8.38 -2.94
CA PRO A 3 15.13 9.42 -3.86
C PRO A 3 14.82 10.73 -3.12
N ASP A 4 14.90 11.85 -3.84
CA ASP A 4 14.57 13.17 -3.30
C ASP A 4 13.05 13.33 -3.17
N GLY A 5 12.55 13.72 -2.00
CA GLY A 5 11.12 13.89 -1.73
C GLY A 5 10.43 14.92 -2.63
N SER A 6 11.16 15.91 -3.15
CA SER A 6 10.63 16.91 -4.11
C SER A 6 10.25 16.31 -5.47
N SER A 7 10.70 15.09 -5.76
CA SER A 7 10.33 14.34 -6.98
C SER A 7 8.99 13.59 -6.85
N PHE A 8 8.36 13.62 -5.66
CA PHE A 8 7.12 12.92 -5.38
C PHE A 8 5.91 13.87 -5.32
N THR A 9 4.75 13.31 -5.61
CA THR A 9 3.44 13.93 -5.48
C THR A 9 2.64 13.19 -4.41
N ALA A 10 2.08 13.94 -3.47
CA ALA A 10 1.15 13.44 -2.47
C ALA A 10 -0.29 13.46 -3.02
N LEU A 11 -1.01 12.35 -2.86
CA LEU A 11 -2.41 12.18 -3.25
C LEU A 11 -3.21 11.72 -2.03
N ASN A 12 -4.43 12.25 -1.88
CA ASN A 12 -5.33 11.96 -0.74
C ASN A 12 -4.72 12.28 0.64
N LEU A 13 -3.87 13.30 0.70
CA LEU A 13 -3.22 13.79 1.91
C LEU A 13 -3.59 15.26 2.15
N PRO A 14 -3.58 15.74 3.40
CA PRO A 14 -3.77 17.15 3.71
C PRO A 14 -2.74 18.02 2.98
N SER A 15 -3.12 19.25 2.62
CA SER A 15 -2.19 20.21 2.00
C SER A 15 -1.01 20.61 2.90
N THR A 16 -1.10 20.33 4.21
CA THR A 16 -0.05 20.52 5.20
C THR A 16 0.93 19.34 5.28
N PHE A 17 0.65 18.21 4.62
CA PHE A 17 1.56 17.08 4.59
C PHE A 17 2.82 17.43 3.80
N ALA A 18 3.98 17.13 4.38
CA ALA A 18 5.28 17.38 3.78
C ALA A 18 6.12 16.11 3.83
N LEU A 19 6.84 15.86 2.74
CA LEU A 19 7.81 14.77 2.65
C LEU A 19 9.19 15.26 3.13
N PRO A 20 10.01 14.37 3.70
CA PRO A 20 11.40 14.70 3.94
C PRO A 20 12.13 14.95 2.61
N GLN A 21 13.22 15.72 2.66
CA GLN A 21 14.07 15.94 1.48
C GLN A 21 14.65 14.61 0.97
N CYS A 22 15.01 13.71 1.88
CA CYS A 22 15.56 12.40 1.60
C CYS A 22 14.56 11.32 2.01
N MET A 23 14.13 10.47 1.07
CA MET A 23 13.12 9.43 1.31
C MET A 23 13.72 8.14 1.91
N GLU A 24 14.71 8.28 2.80
CA GLU A 24 15.31 7.15 3.52
C GLU A 24 14.38 6.58 4.59
N TYR A 25 13.68 7.48 5.29
CA TYR A 25 12.66 7.15 6.28
C TYR A 25 11.54 8.19 6.26
N PHE A 26 10.29 7.76 6.21
CA PHE A 26 9.13 8.62 6.38
C PHE A 26 7.89 7.83 6.79
N THR A 27 6.84 8.55 7.21
CA THR A 27 5.57 7.95 7.61
C THR A 27 4.43 8.47 6.76
N LEU A 28 3.43 7.62 6.54
CA LEU A 28 2.21 7.93 5.81
C LEU A 28 0.99 7.62 6.68
N PRO A 29 0.23 8.63 7.12
CA PRO A 29 -1.00 8.40 7.86
C PRO A 29 -2.14 8.01 6.92
N ALA A 30 -2.99 7.08 7.35
CA ALA A 30 -4.24 6.70 6.70
C ALA A 30 -5.40 6.71 7.70
N GLY A 31 -6.34 7.64 7.49
CA GLY A 31 -7.58 7.68 8.25
C GLY A 31 -8.56 6.55 7.86
N PRO A 32 -9.66 6.40 8.61
CA PRO A 32 -10.71 5.44 8.27
C PRO A 32 -11.33 5.73 6.89
N ASN A 33 -11.95 4.71 6.28
CA ASN A 33 -12.57 4.76 4.95
C ASN A 33 -11.61 5.10 3.79
N THR A 34 -10.33 4.77 3.93
CA THR A 34 -9.35 4.96 2.86
C THR A 34 -9.08 3.63 2.16
N ASP A 35 -9.17 3.58 0.84
CA ASP A 35 -8.91 2.36 0.05
C ASP A 35 -8.50 2.68 -1.40
N LEU A 36 -7.85 1.72 -2.05
CA LEU A 36 -7.58 1.68 -3.48
C LEU A 36 -8.11 0.36 -4.03
N TRP A 37 -9.25 0.40 -4.72
CA TRP A 37 -9.94 -0.79 -5.23
C TRP A 37 -10.68 -0.50 -6.52
N ARG A 38 -10.82 -1.51 -7.39
CA ARG A 38 -11.63 -1.42 -8.61
C ARG A 38 -12.71 -2.48 -8.60
N LYS A 39 -13.97 -2.06 -8.55
CA LYS A 39 -15.15 -2.94 -8.54
C LYS A 39 -15.95 -2.76 -9.83
N PRO A 40 -15.93 -3.72 -10.76
CA PRO A 40 -16.85 -3.71 -11.89
C PRO A 40 -18.30 -3.92 -11.43
N PRO A 41 -19.31 -3.28 -12.06
CA PRO A 41 -19.22 -2.16 -12.99
C PRO A 41 -19.13 -0.79 -12.29
N ASN A 42 -19.01 -0.78 -10.96
CA ASN A 42 -19.19 0.36 -10.05
C ASN A 42 -17.98 1.33 -9.98
N GLY A 43 -16.91 1.09 -10.76
CA GLY A 43 -15.78 2.02 -10.88
C GLY A 43 -14.68 1.80 -9.83
N ASP A 44 -13.92 2.87 -9.58
CA ASP A 44 -12.71 2.87 -8.75
C ASP A 44 -12.99 3.59 -7.42
N THR A 45 -12.58 2.97 -6.32
CA THR A 45 -12.31 3.65 -5.06
C THR A 45 -10.84 4.04 -5.05
N SER A 46 -10.53 5.33 -4.91
CA SER A 46 -9.16 5.85 -4.88
C SER A 46 -9.05 6.94 -3.82
N THR A 47 -9.21 6.54 -2.56
CA THR A 47 -9.17 7.40 -1.37
C THR A 47 -7.95 7.12 -0.49
N ALA A 48 -7.20 6.06 -0.75
CA ALA A 48 -5.94 5.76 -0.07
C ALA A 48 -4.93 6.91 -0.21
N PRO A 49 -4.30 7.36 0.89
CA PRO A 49 -3.09 8.17 0.85
C PRO A 49 -2.01 7.49 0.01
N ILE A 50 -1.48 8.21 -0.96
CA ILE A 50 -0.45 7.73 -1.88
C ILE A 50 0.62 8.81 -2.04
N VAL A 51 1.88 8.39 -2.00
CA VAL A 51 3.02 9.23 -2.35
C VAL A 51 3.72 8.58 -3.52
N PHE A 52 3.70 9.22 -4.70
CA PHE A 52 4.20 8.62 -5.94
C PHE A 52 5.06 9.58 -6.76
N THR A 53 5.97 9.02 -7.55
CA THR A 53 6.73 9.76 -8.57
C THR A 53 6.34 9.28 -9.97
N SER A 54 6.52 10.15 -10.98
CA SER A 54 6.28 9.84 -12.38
C SER A 54 7.61 9.58 -13.08
N LEU A 55 7.78 8.39 -13.62
CA LEU A 55 9.06 7.97 -14.17
C LEU A 55 9.32 8.63 -15.53
N ARG A 56 10.58 9.03 -15.74
CA ARG A 56 11.07 9.53 -17.04
C ARG A 56 11.77 8.45 -17.86
N HIS A 57 12.10 7.34 -17.23
CA HIS A 57 12.81 6.20 -17.80
C HIS A 57 12.00 4.93 -17.57
N PRO A 58 12.28 3.85 -18.31
CA PRO A 58 11.64 2.56 -18.09
C PRO A 58 11.82 2.09 -16.66
N PHE A 59 10.72 1.77 -15.98
CA PHE A 59 10.75 1.14 -14.67
C PHE A 59 11.53 -0.18 -14.71
N VAL A 60 12.44 -0.36 -13.76
CA VAL A 60 13.22 -1.57 -13.56
C VAL A 60 12.81 -2.24 -12.26
N VAL A 61 12.90 -1.53 -11.14
CA VAL A 61 12.65 -2.08 -9.81
C VAL A 61 12.24 -0.99 -8.82
N ALA A 62 11.36 -1.32 -7.88
CA ALA A 62 11.13 -0.54 -6.67
C ALA A 62 11.14 -1.46 -5.45
N GLU A 63 11.79 -1.02 -4.38
CA GLU A 63 11.88 -1.74 -3.11
C GLU A 63 11.60 -0.79 -1.95
N VAL A 64 11.00 -1.32 -0.89
CA VAL A 64 10.82 -0.60 0.37
C VAL A 64 10.59 -1.60 1.50
N THR A 65 11.03 -1.25 2.71
CA THR A 65 10.64 -1.93 3.95
C THR A 65 9.46 -1.19 4.54
N VAL A 66 8.39 -1.92 4.85
CA VAL A 66 7.14 -1.37 5.37
C VAL A 66 6.90 -1.92 6.76
N SER A 67 6.61 -1.06 7.73
CA SER A 67 6.16 -1.43 9.07
C SER A 67 4.96 -0.61 9.52
N ALA A 68 4.10 -1.22 10.32
CA ALA A 68 3.02 -0.53 11.02
C ALA A 68 2.51 -1.38 12.18
N ASP A 69 1.75 -0.75 13.08
CA ASP A 69 0.88 -1.46 14.00
C ASP A 69 -0.41 -1.84 13.27
N TRP A 70 -0.43 -3.05 12.71
CA TRP A 70 -1.56 -3.61 11.96
C TRP A 70 -2.66 -4.08 12.93
N GLU A 71 -3.74 -3.33 13.05
CA GLU A 71 -4.73 -3.54 14.12
C GLU A 71 -6.13 -3.81 13.61
N MET A 72 -6.54 -3.11 12.56
CA MET A 72 -7.91 -3.19 12.05
C MET A 72 -7.96 -4.10 10.83
N GLU A 73 -9.06 -4.83 10.70
CA GLU A 73 -9.33 -5.62 9.49
C GLU A 73 -9.18 -4.73 8.26
N TRP A 74 -8.42 -5.21 7.29
CA TRP A 74 -8.04 -4.56 6.05
C TRP A 74 -7.07 -3.38 6.16
N ASP A 75 -6.41 -3.16 7.31
CA ASP A 75 -5.26 -2.23 7.37
C ASP A 75 -4.19 -2.67 6.36
N GLN A 76 -3.68 -1.73 5.57
CA GLN A 76 -2.80 -1.99 4.43
C GLN A 76 -1.68 -0.95 4.30
N GLY A 77 -0.53 -1.40 3.84
CA GLY A 77 0.57 -0.51 3.44
C GLY A 77 1.60 -1.21 2.57
N GLY A 78 2.19 -0.49 1.63
CA GLY A 78 3.00 -1.13 0.60
C GLY A 78 3.48 -0.23 -0.53
N LEU A 79 3.99 -0.87 -1.59
CA LEU A 79 4.25 -0.24 -2.87
C LEU A 79 2.99 -0.20 -3.72
N VAL A 80 2.89 0.83 -4.56
CA VAL A 80 1.88 0.94 -5.60
C VAL A 80 2.54 1.37 -6.91
N ILE A 81 2.10 0.79 -8.02
CA ILE A 81 2.54 1.13 -9.37
C ILE A 81 1.34 1.28 -10.30
N PHE A 82 1.32 2.35 -11.07
CA PHE A 82 0.31 2.66 -12.09
C PHE A 82 0.97 2.66 -13.46
N ALA A 83 0.25 2.13 -14.45
CA ALA A 83 0.65 2.10 -15.84
C ALA A 83 -0.48 2.74 -16.69
N GLY A 84 -0.20 3.90 -17.28
CA GLY A 84 -1.16 4.74 -17.99
C GLY A 84 -1.29 6.12 -17.35
N ALA A 85 -2.53 6.57 -17.14
CA ALA A 85 -2.77 7.87 -16.51
C ALA A 85 -2.30 7.88 -15.04
N ALA A 86 -1.73 9.01 -14.61
CA ALA A 86 -1.40 9.26 -13.21
C ALA A 86 -2.62 9.02 -12.29
N PRO A 87 -2.41 8.51 -11.06
CA PRO A 87 -3.50 8.28 -10.12
C PRO A 87 -4.19 9.59 -9.76
N GLN A 88 -5.51 9.50 -9.55
CA GLN A 88 -6.36 10.61 -9.17
C GLN A 88 -7.27 10.18 -8.01
N SER A 89 -7.70 11.16 -7.22
CA SER A 89 -8.62 10.94 -6.10
C SER A 89 -10.03 10.70 -6.62
N PHE A 90 -10.68 9.63 -6.19
CA PHE A 90 -12.08 9.34 -6.53
C PHE A 90 -12.80 8.68 -5.36
N SER A 91 -14.01 9.17 -5.09
CA SER A 91 -14.86 8.70 -4.00
C SER A 91 -16.33 8.73 -4.42
N ASP A 92 -16.77 8.05 -5.50
CA ASP A 92 -18.21 7.85 -5.78
C ASP A 92 -18.52 6.95 -7.01
N PRO A 93 -19.75 6.37 -7.09
CA PRO A 93 -20.17 5.41 -8.13
C PRO A 93 -20.30 6.08 -9.52
N PRO A 94 -20.37 5.30 -10.62
CA PRO A 94 -20.02 5.83 -11.93
C PRO A 94 -21.06 6.85 -12.38
N ALA A 95 -20.71 8.13 -12.34
CA ALA A 95 -21.35 9.10 -13.19
C ALA A 95 -21.14 8.63 -14.64
N LEU A 96 -22.23 8.23 -15.29
CA LEU A 96 -22.33 7.92 -16.73
C LEU A 96 -21.68 9.00 -17.64
N ALA A 97 -21.28 10.15 -17.08
CA ALA A 97 -20.55 11.24 -17.71
C ALA A 97 -19.06 10.95 -17.98
N ALA A 98 -18.36 10.12 -17.18
CA ALA A 98 -16.92 9.88 -17.37
C ALA A 98 -16.59 8.94 -18.55
N ARG A 99 -17.55 8.09 -18.97
CA ARG A 99 -17.36 7.17 -20.12
C ARG A 99 -17.35 7.86 -21.48
N ARG A 100 -17.84 9.11 -21.59
CA ARG A 100 -17.97 9.80 -22.89
C ARG A 100 -16.82 10.75 -23.25
N LEU A 101 -15.96 11.12 -22.30
CA LEU A 101 -14.88 12.09 -22.56
C LEU A 101 -13.46 11.48 -22.65
N ASN A 102 -13.28 10.19 -22.32
CA ASN A 102 -11.95 9.56 -22.25
C ASN A 102 -11.82 8.28 -23.10
N ALA A 103 -12.59 8.14 -24.18
CA ALA A 103 -12.54 6.98 -25.08
C ALA A 103 -11.17 6.79 -25.80
N SER A 104 -10.24 7.73 -25.68
CA SER A 104 -8.90 7.67 -26.30
C SER A 104 -7.75 7.42 -25.32
N ARG A 105 -8.00 7.34 -24.00
CA ARG A 105 -6.94 7.07 -23.01
C ARG A 105 -6.95 5.59 -22.66
N PRO A 106 -5.80 4.88 -22.76
CA PRO A 106 -5.74 3.49 -22.33
C PRO A 106 -6.14 3.41 -20.84
N PRO A 107 -6.94 2.40 -20.45
CA PRO A 107 -7.38 2.24 -19.07
C PRO A 107 -6.17 2.12 -18.15
N CYS A 108 -6.13 2.92 -17.09
CA CYS A 108 -5.04 2.88 -16.11
C CYS A 108 -5.06 1.52 -15.40
N LYS A 109 -3.97 0.76 -15.57
CA LYS A 109 -3.70 -0.47 -14.83
C LYS A 109 -2.93 -0.09 -13.59
N TRP A 110 -3.19 -0.76 -12.47
CA TRP A 110 -2.39 -0.56 -11.28
C TRP A 110 -2.20 -1.85 -10.51
N VAL A 111 -1.12 -1.90 -9.75
CA VAL A 111 -0.82 -2.96 -8.80
C VAL A 111 -0.45 -2.31 -7.48
N LYS A 112 -1.06 -2.77 -6.39
CA LYS A 112 -0.58 -2.51 -5.02
C LYS A 112 -0.08 -3.81 -4.41
N ALA A 113 0.98 -3.75 -3.63
CA ALA A 113 1.51 -4.90 -2.92
C ALA A 113 2.22 -4.48 -1.63
N GLY A 114 2.07 -5.27 -0.58
CA GLY A 114 2.65 -4.97 0.72
C GLY A 114 2.10 -5.87 1.81
N MET A 115 1.88 -5.29 2.99
CA MET A 115 1.25 -5.96 4.13
C MET A 115 -0.24 -5.64 4.17
N GLU A 116 -1.04 -6.61 4.58
CA GLU A 116 -2.47 -6.46 4.82
C GLU A 116 -2.90 -7.30 6.02
N PHE A 117 -3.57 -6.66 6.97
CA PHE A 117 -4.23 -7.37 8.06
C PHE A 117 -5.56 -7.92 7.56
N SER A 118 -5.71 -9.23 7.46
CA SER A 118 -6.98 -9.83 7.10
C SER A 118 -7.18 -11.18 7.76
N SER A 119 -8.42 -11.44 8.16
CA SER A 119 -8.83 -12.67 8.84
C SER A 119 -8.03 -12.91 10.12
N GLY A 120 -7.76 -11.83 10.87
CA GLY A 120 -7.06 -11.87 12.15
C GLY A 120 -5.55 -12.11 12.08
N THR A 121 -4.93 -12.00 10.89
CA THR A 121 -3.48 -12.16 10.74
C THR A 121 -2.90 -11.20 9.69
N VAL A 122 -1.61 -10.94 9.77
CA VAL A 122 -0.89 -10.12 8.78
C VAL A 122 -0.44 -11.01 7.62
N ASN A 123 -0.73 -10.56 6.40
CA ASN A 123 -0.42 -11.27 5.17
C ASN A 123 0.46 -10.40 4.28
N ALA A 124 1.26 -11.04 3.42
CA ALA A 124 1.76 -10.37 2.22
C ALA A 124 0.62 -10.37 1.19
N SER A 125 0.23 -9.20 0.70
CA SER A 125 -0.89 -9.04 -0.21
C SER A 125 -0.49 -8.40 -1.53
N SER A 126 -1.29 -8.68 -2.56
CA SER A 126 -1.22 -7.96 -3.81
C SER A 126 -2.60 -7.85 -4.47
N VAL A 127 -2.91 -6.67 -4.98
CA VAL A 127 -4.07 -6.43 -5.83
C VAL A 127 -3.58 -5.92 -7.18
N SER A 128 -4.08 -6.52 -8.25
CA SER A 128 -3.85 -6.05 -9.63
C SER A 128 -5.18 -5.63 -10.23
N ALA A 129 -5.27 -4.39 -10.70
CA ALA A 129 -6.45 -3.86 -11.35
C ALA A 129 -6.21 -3.62 -12.84
N THR A 130 -7.12 -4.14 -13.65
CA THR A 130 -7.21 -3.93 -15.09
C THR A 130 -8.54 -3.26 -15.43
N ALA A 131 -8.89 -3.13 -16.71
CA ALA A 131 -10.20 -2.59 -17.11
C ALA A 131 -11.37 -3.43 -16.57
N ASP A 132 -11.13 -4.72 -16.32
CA ASP A 132 -12.17 -5.70 -15.98
C ASP A 132 -12.36 -5.90 -14.48
N GLY A 133 -11.60 -5.20 -13.63
CA GLY A 133 -11.69 -5.30 -12.18
C GLY A 133 -10.36 -5.42 -11.45
N ALA A 134 -10.44 -5.46 -10.12
CA ALA A 134 -9.34 -5.80 -9.23
C ALA A 134 -9.33 -7.31 -8.94
N ASP A 135 -8.14 -7.91 -9.03
CA ASP A 135 -7.84 -9.30 -8.66
C ASP A 135 -6.85 -9.32 -7.49
N TRP A 136 -7.25 -9.93 -6.38
CA TRP A 136 -6.59 -9.87 -5.07
C TRP A 136 -6.09 -11.24 -4.62
N CYS A 137 -4.88 -11.25 -4.06
CA CYS A 137 -4.31 -12.44 -3.44
C CYS A 137 -3.64 -12.12 -2.11
N LEU A 138 -3.63 -13.11 -1.22
CA LEU A 138 -2.94 -13.10 0.07
C LEU A 138 -1.99 -14.29 0.17
N SER A 139 -0.84 -14.06 0.79
CA SER A 139 0.08 -15.11 1.26
C SER A 139 0.32 -14.92 2.75
N PRO A 140 -0.03 -15.92 3.59
CA PRO A 140 0.18 -15.83 5.03
C PRO A 140 1.65 -15.58 5.40
N LEU A 141 1.88 -14.62 6.30
CA LEU A 141 3.18 -14.45 6.96
C LEU A 141 3.13 -15.28 8.24
N VAL A 142 3.92 -16.35 8.30
CA VAL A 142 3.86 -17.36 9.38
C VAL A 142 3.99 -16.69 10.74
N GLN A 143 2.91 -16.67 11.51
CA GLN A 143 2.92 -16.40 12.93
C GLN A 143 3.18 -17.74 13.64
N SER A 144 4.41 -17.95 14.09
CA SER A 144 4.62 -19.02 15.08
C SER A 144 3.84 -18.62 16.34
N PRO A 145 3.06 -19.52 16.97
CA PRO A 145 2.33 -19.22 18.21
C PRO A 145 3.20 -18.69 19.36
N GLN A 146 4.52 -18.89 19.25
CA GLN A 146 5.54 -18.49 20.22
C GLN A 146 6.59 -17.55 19.59
N GLY A 147 6.43 -17.18 18.32
CA GLY A 147 7.37 -16.31 17.60
C GLY A 147 6.96 -14.84 17.66
N PRO A 148 7.88 -13.92 17.34
CA PRO A 148 7.58 -12.50 17.25
C PRO A 148 6.52 -12.23 16.18
N VAL A 149 5.63 -11.28 16.46
CA VAL A 149 4.63 -10.79 15.50
C VAL A 149 5.37 -10.15 14.33
N VAL A 150 5.06 -10.57 13.11
CA VAL A 150 5.62 -9.97 11.89
C VAL A 150 4.86 -8.68 11.60
N ASN A 151 5.46 -7.54 11.97
CA ASN A 151 4.92 -6.21 11.72
C ASN A 151 5.65 -5.47 10.58
N SER A 152 6.75 -6.03 10.08
CA SER A 152 7.56 -5.48 9.00
C SER A 152 7.70 -6.46 7.82
N LEU A 153 7.78 -5.92 6.60
CA LEU A 153 7.99 -6.66 5.37
C LEU A 153 8.77 -5.81 4.36
N ARG A 154 9.86 -6.35 3.79
CA ARG A 154 10.46 -5.75 2.60
C ARG A 154 9.73 -6.24 1.37
N ILE A 155 9.22 -5.33 0.56
CA ILE A 155 8.45 -5.61 -0.67
C ILE A 155 9.25 -5.10 -1.87
N LYS A 156 9.20 -5.85 -2.97
CA LYS A 156 9.86 -5.49 -4.23
C LYS A 156 8.93 -5.69 -5.42
N LEU A 157 8.90 -4.69 -6.27
CA LEU A 157 8.29 -4.70 -7.60
C LEU A 157 9.41 -4.72 -8.63
N GLU A 158 9.40 -5.65 -9.57
CA GLU A 158 10.47 -5.82 -10.56
C GLU A 158 9.87 -6.05 -11.95
N ARG A 159 10.37 -5.32 -12.95
CA ARG A 159 9.95 -5.50 -14.34
C ARG A 159 10.76 -6.60 -15.01
N ILE A 160 10.07 -7.61 -15.52
CA ILE A 160 10.66 -8.67 -16.35
C ILE A 160 9.96 -8.65 -17.72
N GLY A 161 10.59 -8.00 -18.70
CA GLY A 161 9.99 -7.77 -20.02
C GLY A 161 8.71 -6.93 -19.93
N HIS A 162 7.56 -7.54 -20.23
CA HIS A 162 6.24 -6.90 -20.06
C HIS A 162 5.52 -7.31 -18.78
N ALA A 163 6.08 -8.22 -17.98
CA ALA A 163 5.50 -8.65 -16.71
C ALA A 163 6.00 -7.79 -15.54
N LEU A 164 5.17 -7.70 -14.50
CA LEU A 164 5.54 -7.18 -13.20
C LEU A 164 5.62 -8.34 -12.22
N TRP A 165 6.79 -8.54 -11.63
CA TRP A 165 7.03 -9.54 -10.60
C TRP A 165 7.01 -8.88 -9.23
N ILE A 166 6.38 -9.55 -8.27
CA ILE A 166 6.19 -9.07 -6.90
C ILE A 166 6.87 -10.05 -5.98
N TRP A 167 7.78 -9.54 -5.15
CA TRP A 167 8.57 -10.31 -4.22
C TRP A 167 8.48 -9.72 -2.82
N TYR A 168 8.70 -10.55 -1.80
CA TYR A 168 8.82 -10.08 -0.43
C TYR A 168 9.91 -10.81 0.34
N GLN A 169 10.41 -10.15 1.38
CA GLN A 169 11.26 -10.73 2.41
C GLN A 169 10.63 -10.43 3.77
N ALA A 170 10.27 -11.48 4.50
CA ALA A 170 9.86 -11.36 5.90
C ALA A 170 11.11 -11.33 6.79
N PRO A 171 11.08 -10.63 7.93
CA PRO A 171 12.15 -10.68 8.93
C PRO A 171 12.45 -12.13 9.30
N SER A 172 13.73 -12.50 9.34
CA SER A 172 14.11 -13.84 9.77
C SER A 172 13.97 -13.92 11.29
N GLY A 173 13.22 -14.91 11.79
CA GLY A 173 12.80 -15.06 13.19
C GLY A 173 13.92 -15.33 14.21
N SER A 174 15.06 -14.63 14.14
CA SER A 174 15.99 -14.54 15.26
C SER A 174 15.32 -13.71 16.36
N PRO A 175 15.07 -14.26 17.55
CA PRO A 175 14.56 -13.49 18.68
C PRO A 175 15.53 -12.40 19.16
N TYR A 176 16.76 -12.37 18.62
CA TYR A 176 17.78 -11.34 18.89
C TYR A 176 17.84 -10.26 17.81
N SER A 177 17.03 -10.37 16.77
CA SER A 177 16.85 -9.32 15.77
C SER A 177 15.96 -8.23 16.33
N LEU A 178 16.56 -7.21 16.94
CA LEU A 178 15.86 -6.11 17.58
C LEU A 178 15.54 -4.94 16.63
N SER A 179 15.87 -5.05 15.34
CA SER A 179 15.58 -4.01 14.35
C SER A 179 14.58 -4.48 13.29
N PRO A 180 13.57 -3.66 12.94
CA PRO A 180 12.65 -3.89 11.81
C PRO A 180 13.35 -4.16 10.46
N GLY A 181 14.63 -3.78 10.35
CA GLY A 181 15.50 -3.99 9.19
C GLY A 181 16.26 -5.31 9.11
N ALA A 182 16.03 -6.30 9.99
CA ALA A 182 16.60 -7.64 9.80
C ALA A 182 15.79 -8.45 8.79
N VAL A 183 15.78 -7.94 7.56
CA VAL A 183 15.15 -8.53 6.41
C VAL A 183 15.71 -9.94 6.21
N GLY A 184 14.83 -10.94 6.11
CA GLY A 184 15.28 -12.30 5.83
C GLY A 184 16.09 -12.34 4.54
N THR A 185 17.14 -13.16 4.49
CA THR A 185 18.11 -13.14 3.38
C THR A 185 17.54 -13.63 2.04
N THR A 186 16.32 -14.18 2.01
CA THR A 186 15.75 -14.86 0.84
C THR A 186 14.46 -14.18 0.37
N TRP A 187 14.48 -13.66 -0.85
CA TRP A 187 13.28 -13.19 -1.55
C TRP A 187 12.33 -14.34 -1.86
N LYS A 188 11.04 -14.17 -1.54
CA LYS A 188 9.95 -15.07 -1.91
C LYS A 188 9.08 -14.41 -2.97
N LYS A 189 8.75 -15.13 -4.04
CA LYS A 189 7.86 -14.61 -5.10
C LYS A 189 6.42 -14.64 -4.59
N LEU A 190 5.76 -13.50 -4.55
CA LEU A 190 4.34 -13.38 -4.21
C LEU A 190 3.46 -13.60 -5.43
N ARG A 191 3.78 -12.89 -6.53
CA ARG A 191 2.91 -12.84 -7.71
C ARG A 191 3.69 -12.49 -8.95
N GLU A 192 3.18 -12.95 -10.09
CA GLU A 192 3.54 -12.47 -11.41
C GLU A 192 2.29 -11.91 -12.08
N VAL A 193 2.36 -10.64 -12.50
CA VAL A 193 1.31 -9.98 -13.26
C VAL A 193 1.78 -9.86 -14.71
N THR A 194 1.35 -10.79 -15.55
CA THR A 194 1.73 -10.83 -16.95
C THR A 194 1.18 -9.62 -17.70
N TRP A 195 1.95 -9.10 -18.67
CA TRP A 195 1.53 -8.02 -19.57
C TRP A 195 1.19 -6.67 -18.91
N PHE A 196 1.60 -6.47 -17.65
CA PHE A 196 1.39 -5.22 -16.93
C PHE A 196 1.94 -3.99 -17.68
N PHE A 197 3.11 -4.11 -18.31
CA PHE A 197 3.73 -3.02 -19.09
C PHE A 197 3.39 -3.05 -20.59
N TYR A 198 2.60 -4.02 -21.05
CA TYR A 198 2.23 -4.08 -22.48
C TYR A 198 1.34 -2.90 -22.86
N GLY A 199 1.66 -2.25 -23.99
CA GLY A 199 0.91 -1.10 -24.52
C GLY A 199 1.04 0.19 -23.71
N VAL A 200 2.02 0.29 -22.80
CA VAL A 200 2.26 1.46 -21.97
C VAL A 200 3.63 2.04 -22.32
N GLU A 201 3.69 3.32 -22.69
CA GLU A 201 4.98 4.00 -22.82
C GLU A 201 5.57 4.26 -21.43
N ASP A 202 6.88 4.12 -21.28
CA ASP A 202 7.55 4.18 -19.98
C ASP A 202 7.30 5.49 -19.21
N LYS A 203 7.08 6.61 -19.93
CA LYS A 203 6.73 7.92 -19.35
C LYS A 203 5.36 7.98 -18.69
N PHE A 204 4.57 6.91 -18.80
CA PHE A 204 3.25 6.74 -18.19
C PHE A 204 3.29 5.71 -17.05
N VAL A 205 4.47 5.48 -16.46
CA VAL A 205 4.60 4.67 -15.26
C VAL A 205 4.77 5.58 -14.05
N HIS A 206 3.96 5.33 -13.03
CA HIS A 206 3.99 6.05 -11.76
C HIS A 206 4.16 5.03 -10.64
N VAL A 207 5.11 5.25 -9.74
CA VAL A 207 5.43 4.29 -8.69
C VAL A 207 5.66 5.03 -7.37
N GLY A 208 5.30 4.38 -6.28
CA GLY A 208 5.37 4.99 -4.97
C GLY A 208 4.89 4.05 -3.87
N VAL A 209 4.46 4.65 -2.78
CA VAL A 209 3.95 3.95 -1.61
C VAL A 209 2.53 4.36 -1.29
N TYR A 210 1.81 3.51 -0.56
CA TYR A 210 0.45 3.78 -0.12
C TYR A 210 0.22 3.26 1.30
N ALA A 211 -0.77 3.85 1.97
CA ALA A 211 -1.33 3.38 3.23
C ALA A 211 -2.86 3.43 3.12
N SER A 212 -3.56 2.53 3.82
CA SER A 212 -5.01 2.46 3.75
C SER A 212 -5.58 1.79 5.00
N ARG A 213 -6.67 2.36 5.51
CA ARG A 213 -7.53 1.82 6.56
C ARG A 213 -8.98 1.84 6.03
N PRO A 214 -9.43 0.78 5.34
CA PRO A 214 -10.79 0.70 4.81
C PRO A 214 -11.85 0.64 5.90
N THR A 215 -11.52 0.06 7.06
CA THR A 215 -12.45 -0.08 8.18
C THR A 215 -12.91 1.30 8.68
N ASN A 216 -14.22 1.41 8.90
CA ASN A 216 -14.91 2.63 9.35
C ASN A 216 -15.13 2.69 10.87
N ILE A 217 -14.56 1.74 11.62
CA ILE A 217 -14.74 1.64 13.07
C ILE A 217 -13.49 2.21 13.71
N GLY A 218 -13.67 3.16 14.64
CA GLY A 218 -12.56 3.70 15.42
C GLY A 218 -12.05 2.72 16.46
N ARG A 219 -10.79 2.90 16.88
CA ARG A 219 -10.13 2.08 17.90
C ARG A 219 -10.98 2.05 19.18
N GLY A 220 -11.26 0.87 19.72
CA GLY A 220 -12.09 0.71 20.92
C GLY A 220 -13.62 0.69 20.69
N GLN A 221 -14.09 0.77 19.44
CA GLN A 221 -15.52 0.67 19.11
C GLN A 221 -15.94 -0.69 18.54
N THR A 222 -15.10 -1.72 18.67
CA THR A 222 -15.50 -3.06 18.25
C THR A 222 -16.46 -3.69 19.26
N MET A 223 -17.34 -4.58 18.80
CA MET A 223 -18.19 -5.38 19.73
C MET A 223 -17.35 -6.24 20.68
N TRP A 224 -16.13 -6.61 20.27
CA TRP A 224 -15.17 -7.32 21.11
C TRP A 224 -14.71 -6.46 22.30
N ASP A 225 -14.33 -5.19 22.06
CA ASP A 225 -13.94 -4.25 23.13
C ASP A 225 -15.08 -4.03 24.13
N THR A 226 -16.31 -3.97 23.61
CA THR A 226 -17.53 -3.81 24.41
C THR A 226 -17.82 -5.04 25.27
N MET A 227 -17.58 -6.25 24.74
CA MET A 227 -17.80 -7.51 25.46
C MET A 227 -16.69 -7.85 26.47
N HIS A 228 -15.46 -7.43 26.19
CA HIS A 228 -14.29 -7.72 27.02
C HIS A 228 -13.92 -6.61 28.01
N GLY A 229 -14.77 -5.57 28.12
CA GLY A 229 -14.73 -4.64 29.25
C GLY A 229 -13.45 -3.81 29.34
N VAL A 230 -12.81 -3.50 28.22
CA VAL A 230 -11.71 -2.52 28.17
C VAL A 230 -12.33 -1.12 28.24
N SER A 231 -12.99 -0.83 29.37
CA SER A 231 -13.43 0.51 29.73
C SER A 231 -12.20 1.26 30.24
N MET A 232 -11.49 1.96 29.35
CA MET A 232 -10.52 2.95 29.81
C MET A 232 -11.25 4.22 30.20
N ASP A 233 -11.05 4.59 31.46
CA ASP A 233 -11.52 5.81 32.10
C ASP A 233 -11.40 7.03 31.19
N SER A 234 -12.49 7.77 31.12
CA SER A 234 -12.55 9.10 30.54
C SER A 234 -11.68 10.06 31.37
N THR A 235 -10.40 10.18 31.03
CA THR A 235 -9.62 11.38 31.36
C THR A 235 -8.36 11.49 30.49
N SER A 236 -8.36 12.50 29.62
CA SER A 236 -7.18 13.12 28.99
C SER A 236 -6.25 12.26 28.11
N SER A 237 -6.69 11.94 26.89
CA SER A 237 -5.79 11.90 25.74
C SER A 237 -6.38 12.72 24.60
N SER A 238 -6.11 14.01 24.63
CA SER A 238 -6.22 14.88 23.47
C SER A 238 -5.47 14.28 22.27
N GLY A 239 -6.20 13.84 21.23
CA GLY A 239 -5.71 13.90 19.85
C GLY A 239 -4.69 12.87 19.35
N MET A 240 -4.64 11.64 19.89
CA MET A 240 -3.96 10.56 19.18
C MET A 240 -4.88 10.01 18.09
N SER A 241 -4.55 10.36 16.85
CA SER A 241 -5.28 10.09 15.61
C SER A 241 -5.73 8.63 15.47
N ASP A 242 -7.03 8.41 15.24
CA ASP A 242 -7.69 7.13 14.94
C ASP A 242 -7.26 6.48 13.58
N GLY A 243 -6.10 6.87 13.07
CA GLY A 243 -5.58 6.46 11.77
C GLY A 243 -4.44 5.44 11.89
N LEU A 244 -4.29 4.63 10.84
CA LEU A 244 -3.11 3.81 10.63
C LEU A 244 -1.93 4.74 10.32
N VAL A 245 -0.75 4.48 10.86
CA VAL A 245 0.49 5.14 10.44
C VAL A 245 1.42 4.06 9.93
N VAL A 246 1.78 4.15 8.65
CA VAL A 246 2.71 3.21 8.01
C VAL A 246 4.06 3.89 7.87
N GLU A 247 5.10 3.20 8.31
CA GLU A 247 6.50 3.60 8.19
C GLU A 247 7.10 2.98 6.93
N PHE A 248 7.91 3.76 6.22
CA PHE A 248 8.62 3.34 5.02
C PHE A 248 10.11 3.61 5.20
N GLU A 249 10.90 2.56 5.03
CA GLU A 249 12.35 2.53 5.16
C GLU A 249 12.98 2.06 3.85
N ASP A 250 14.16 2.58 3.52
CA ASP A 250 14.97 2.14 2.37
C ASP A 250 14.21 2.17 1.02
N LEU A 251 13.39 3.20 0.78
CA LEU A 251 12.69 3.32 -0.50
C LEU A 251 13.70 3.53 -1.63
N GLU A 252 13.72 2.61 -2.59
CA GLU A 252 14.51 2.71 -3.80
C GLU A 252 13.62 2.52 -5.04
N ILE A 253 13.85 3.31 -6.09
CA ILE A 253 13.09 3.28 -7.34
C ILE A 253 14.06 3.52 -8.49
N PHE A 254 14.08 2.60 -9.46
CA PHE A 254 14.93 2.64 -10.65
C PHE A 254 14.13 2.37 -11.92
#